data_AF-A0A085ZPP5-F1
#
_entry.id   AF-A0A085ZPP5-F1
#
_cell.length_a   1.000
_cell.length_b   1.000
_cell.length_c   1.000
_cell.angle_alpha   90.00
_cell.angle_beta   90.00
_cell.angle_gamma   90.00
#
_symmetry.space_group_name_H-M   'P 1'
#
loop_
_entity.id
_entity.type
_entity.pdbx_description
1 polymer ?
#
loop_
_entity_poly.entity_id
_entity_poly.type
_entity_poly.pdbx_seq_one_letter_code
_entity_poly.pdbx_strand_id
1 'polypeptide(L)'
;MAIQALDTIKNWFKTGLKPTQSQFWDTWDSFRHKNERVLIKEVEGLDELLDSKTDETDFKTINGETIIGSGDITLSSGTGLPVSGTQSGIVDNSSLQELGGTDKLINGVRVGAGSGTGTSNTVLGVNALSTSTSGSNNTSVGFGVLELNSTGSSNTGLGESSLHENTTGSFNDAFGRRALSKNTTAIANTAVGSYALSENITSPHNVAIGCSALSKMGSGLGQSTAIGAFCMSDASSTDKNAAIGTYALRYNTSGFSNTAIGHTALGLNTSGHSNNAVGNYSLGAVTTGYGNVGIGKFAGKHITTGNFNIYIGSEGTAEDAASSSIINIGNRFIAKGSKISLTGILNIGTAPVYPDNSTALTAGLTAGDIYRTSTGILMIAY
;
A
#
# COMPACT_ATOMS: atom_id res chain seq x y z
N MET A 1 7.82 60.76 -76.92
CA MET A 1 7.74 62.15 -76.39
C MET A 1 7.10 63.01 -77.47
N ALA A 2 6.17 63.91 -77.15
CA ALA A 2 5.45 64.70 -78.16
C ALA A 2 6.43 65.56 -78.98
N ILE A 3 6.23 65.61 -80.30
CA ILE A 3 7.09 66.38 -81.21
C ILE A 3 6.88 67.88 -81.00
N GLN A 4 5.65 68.31 -80.70
CA GLN A 4 5.30 69.67 -80.37
C GLN A 4 4.53 69.75 -79.04
N ALA A 5 4.82 70.78 -78.23
CA ALA A 5 4.11 71.03 -76.97
C ALA A 5 2.61 71.35 -77.21
N LEU A 6 1.75 70.80 -76.35
CA LEU A 6 0.29 70.91 -76.48
C LEU A 6 -0.22 72.36 -76.48
N ASP A 7 0.42 73.24 -75.71
CA ASP A 7 0.05 74.65 -75.64
C ASP A 7 0.37 75.41 -76.93
N THR A 8 1.43 75.02 -77.64
CA THR A 8 1.73 75.55 -78.97
C THR A 8 0.65 75.14 -79.97
N ILE A 9 0.27 73.85 -79.97
CA ILE A 9 -0.78 73.31 -80.85
C ILE A 9 -2.11 74.03 -80.59
N LYS A 10 -2.54 74.15 -79.32
CA LYS A 10 -3.81 74.81 -78.96
C LYS A 10 -3.86 76.28 -79.34
N ASN A 11 -2.73 76.99 -79.30
CA ASN A 11 -2.67 78.40 -79.67
C ASN A 11 -2.85 78.64 -81.18
N TRP A 12 -2.43 77.70 -82.04
CA TRP A 12 -2.70 77.77 -83.48
C TRP A 12 -4.20 77.78 -83.78
N PHE A 13 -5.01 77.02 -83.02
CA PHE A 13 -6.46 76.94 -83.23
C PHE A 13 -7.27 78.07 -82.60
N LYS A 14 -6.68 78.91 -81.73
CA LYS A 14 -7.40 80.03 -81.06
C LYS A 14 -7.38 81.34 -81.83
N THR A 15 -6.37 81.57 -82.67
CA THR A 15 -6.08 82.90 -83.23
C THR A 15 -6.49 83.07 -84.71
N GLY A 16 -7.17 82.10 -85.31
CA GLY A 16 -7.48 82.10 -86.75
C GLY A 16 -6.24 81.91 -87.65
N LEU A 17 -5.07 81.69 -87.04
CA LEU A 17 -3.84 81.32 -87.73
C LEU A 17 -3.96 79.88 -88.25
N LYS A 18 -3.67 79.66 -89.53
CA LYS A 18 -3.63 78.32 -90.11
C LYS A 18 -2.20 77.77 -89.95
N PRO A 19 -2.02 76.59 -89.31
CA PRO A 19 -0.69 75.99 -89.21
C PRO A 19 -0.14 75.67 -90.60
N THR A 20 1.18 75.70 -90.74
CA THR A 20 1.82 75.18 -91.97
C THR A 20 1.61 73.68 -92.09
N GLN A 21 1.83 73.11 -93.28
CA GLN A 21 1.67 71.67 -93.50
C GLN A 21 2.55 70.83 -92.56
N SER A 22 3.80 71.25 -92.31
CA SER A 22 4.69 70.58 -91.35
C SER A 22 4.11 70.64 -89.93
N GLN A 23 3.68 71.83 -89.50
CA GLN A 23 3.08 72.01 -88.16
C GLN A 23 1.79 71.20 -87.98
N PHE A 24 1.01 71.05 -89.05
CA PHE A 24 -0.17 70.21 -89.04
C PHE A 24 0.18 68.72 -88.89
N TRP A 25 1.21 68.23 -89.58
CA TRP A 25 1.68 66.85 -89.42
C TRP A 25 2.31 66.60 -88.05
N ASP A 26 3.15 67.52 -87.57
CA ASP A 26 3.74 67.45 -86.22
C ASP A 26 2.66 67.40 -85.13
N THR A 27 1.51 68.04 -85.37
CA THR A 27 0.36 67.95 -84.46
C THR A 27 -0.16 66.52 -84.38
N TRP A 28 -0.37 65.84 -85.50
CA TRP A 28 -0.91 64.48 -85.52
C TRP A 28 0.11 63.45 -85.01
N ASP A 29 1.39 63.62 -85.33
CA ASP A 29 2.48 62.73 -84.89
C ASP A 29 2.84 62.94 -83.39
N SER A 30 2.41 64.05 -82.79
CA SER A 30 2.53 64.28 -81.34
C SER A 30 1.53 63.47 -80.51
N PHE A 31 0.49 62.92 -81.13
CA PHE A 31 -0.50 62.06 -80.46
C PHE A 31 -0.24 60.59 -80.77
N ARG A 32 -0.23 59.75 -79.74
CA ARG A 32 -0.13 58.29 -79.90
C ARG A 32 -1.42 57.74 -80.51
N HIS A 33 -1.29 56.84 -81.48
CA HIS A 33 -2.45 56.17 -82.08
C HIS A 33 -2.89 54.96 -81.26
N LYS A 34 -4.19 54.61 -81.31
CA LYS A 34 -4.78 53.51 -80.51
C LYS A 34 -4.13 52.13 -80.74
N ASN A 35 -3.43 51.98 -81.86
CA ASN A 35 -2.80 50.72 -82.30
C ASN A 35 -1.35 50.62 -81.83
N GLU A 36 -0.78 51.69 -81.27
CA GLU A 36 0.59 51.75 -80.79
C GLU A 36 0.65 51.31 -79.33
N ARG A 37 1.51 50.35 -79.02
CA ARG A 37 1.71 49.89 -77.65
C ARG A 37 2.42 50.95 -76.82
N VAL A 38 2.02 51.13 -75.56
CA VAL A 38 2.73 51.96 -74.59
C VAL A 38 3.88 51.15 -74.00
N LEU A 39 5.09 51.72 -73.99
CA LEU A 39 6.25 51.07 -73.38
C LEU A 39 6.15 51.25 -71.87
N ILE A 40 6.37 50.17 -71.10
CA ILE A 40 6.27 50.13 -69.64
C ILE A 40 7.09 51.25 -68.98
N LYS A 41 8.32 51.51 -69.46
CA LYS A 41 9.21 52.57 -68.98
C LYS A 41 8.69 54.01 -69.16
N GLU A 42 7.66 54.22 -69.98
CA GLU A 42 7.07 55.54 -70.24
C GLU A 42 5.82 55.79 -69.38
N VAL A 43 5.44 54.83 -68.53
CA VAL A 43 4.28 54.92 -67.63
C VAL A 43 4.75 55.44 -66.28
N GLU A 44 4.45 56.70 -66.00
CA GLU A 44 4.80 57.37 -64.75
C GLU A 44 4.19 56.64 -63.53
N GLY A 45 5.00 56.41 -62.49
CA GLY A 45 4.59 55.77 -61.24
C GLY A 45 4.34 54.26 -61.32
N LEU A 46 4.57 53.60 -62.47
CA LEU A 46 4.33 52.16 -62.61
C LEU A 46 5.31 51.33 -61.77
N ASP A 47 6.58 51.73 -61.72
CA ASP A 47 7.60 51.05 -60.90
C ASP A 47 7.26 51.18 -59.40
N GLU A 48 6.90 52.37 -58.93
CA GLU A 48 6.45 52.61 -57.54
C GLU A 48 5.18 51.82 -57.19
N LEU A 49 4.25 51.69 -58.13
CA LEU A 49 3.04 50.90 -57.96
C LEU A 49 3.38 49.40 -57.86
N LEU A 50 4.29 48.90 -58.69
CA LEU A 50 4.72 47.51 -58.66
C LEU A 50 5.49 47.20 -57.38
N ASP A 51 6.37 48.10 -56.94
CA ASP A 51 7.09 47.99 -55.68
C ASP A 51 6.15 48.04 -54.46
N SER A 52 4.99 48.72 -54.57
CA SER A 52 3.95 48.71 -53.53
C SER A 52 3.08 47.44 -53.50
N LYS A 53 3.19 46.57 -54.51
CA LYS A 53 2.49 45.29 -54.59
C LYS A 53 3.36 44.19 -53.99
N THR A 54 3.37 44.15 -52.65
CA THR A 54 3.76 43.02 -51.75
C THR A 54 4.90 42.12 -52.26
N ASP A 55 6.11 42.34 -51.74
CA ASP A 55 7.31 41.56 -52.04
C ASP A 55 7.17 40.06 -51.69
N GLU A 56 7.90 39.22 -52.42
CA GLU A 56 8.05 37.76 -52.17
C GLU A 56 8.49 37.43 -50.73
N THR A 57 9.05 38.41 -50.00
CA THR A 57 9.48 38.30 -48.60
C THR A 57 8.31 38.10 -47.63
N ASP A 58 7.10 38.56 -47.96
CA ASP A 58 5.92 38.38 -47.10
C ASP A 58 5.41 36.92 -47.12
N PHE A 59 5.84 36.09 -48.08
CA PHE A 59 5.53 34.64 -48.10
C PHE A 59 6.53 33.79 -47.31
N LYS A 60 7.68 34.33 -46.89
CA LYS A 60 8.75 33.61 -46.17
C LYS A 60 8.85 33.98 -44.69
N THR A 61 7.89 34.73 -44.17
CA THR A 61 7.85 35.06 -42.75
C THR A 61 6.53 34.63 -42.11
N ILE A 62 6.59 34.14 -40.89
CA ILE A 62 5.42 33.98 -40.01
C ILE A 62 5.73 34.79 -38.76
N ASN A 63 4.90 35.78 -38.45
CA ASN A 63 5.08 36.70 -37.31
C ASN A 63 6.41 37.49 -37.30
N GLY A 64 6.97 37.81 -38.47
CA GLY A 64 8.15 38.69 -38.59
C GLY A 64 9.52 38.01 -38.47
N GLU A 65 9.56 36.68 -38.39
CA GLU A 65 10.80 35.89 -38.38
C GLU A 65 11.01 35.20 -39.75
N THR A 66 12.25 35.24 -40.27
CA THR A 66 12.65 34.68 -41.57
C THR A 66 12.68 33.15 -41.52
N ILE A 67 11.93 32.49 -42.41
CA ILE A 67 11.98 31.03 -42.57
C ILE A 67 13.26 30.66 -43.34
N ILE A 68 14.26 30.15 -42.63
CA ILE A 68 15.54 29.66 -43.16
C ILE A 68 15.52 28.13 -43.30
N GLY A 69 14.94 27.62 -44.38
CA GLY A 69 15.04 26.19 -44.74
C GLY A 69 13.98 25.68 -45.71
N SER A 70 14.30 24.62 -46.45
CA SER A 70 13.40 23.93 -47.40
C SER A 70 12.82 22.63 -46.81
N GLY A 71 12.23 22.70 -45.61
CA GLY A 71 11.59 21.58 -44.93
C GLY A 71 10.15 21.91 -44.52
N ASP A 72 9.35 20.88 -44.23
CA ASP A 72 7.95 21.03 -43.81
C ASP A 72 7.83 21.90 -42.54
N ILE A 73 6.97 22.91 -42.60
CA ILE A 73 6.66 23.80 -41.48
C ILE A 73 5.49 23.19 -40.69
N THR A 74 5.77 22.60 -39.53
CA THR A 74 4.71 22.20 -38.59
C THR A 74 4.26 23.40 -37.76
N LEU A 75 3.06 23.91 -38.08
CA LEU A 75 2.35 24.89 -37.26
C LEU A 75 1.84 24.21 -35.98
N SER A 76 2.50 24.42 -34.84
CA SER A 76 1.98 23.93 -33.56
C SER A 76 0.89 24.86 -33.03
N SER A 77 -0.31 24.76 -33.58
CA SER A 77 -1.54 25.31 -32.98
C SER A 77 -2.34 24.26 -32.19
N GLY A 78 -1.68 23.18 -31.75
CA GLY A 78 -2.32 22.11 -30.98
C GLY A 78 -2.27 22.37 -29.48
N THR A 79 -3.24 23.10 -28.94
CA THR A 79 -3.64 22.89 -27.54
C THR A 79 -4.24 21.49 -27.42
N GLY A 80 -3.49 20.54 -26.84
CA GLY A 80 -4.08 19.37 -26.18
C GLY A 80 -4.09 18.04 -26.94
N LEU A 81 -2.92 17.45 -27.22
CA LEU A 81 -2.81 15.98 -27.29
C LEU A 81 -1.65 15.50 -26.40
N PRO A 82 -1.81 14.40 -25.65
CA PRO A 82 -0.74 13.86 -24.83
C PRO A 82 0.36 13.36 -25.78
N VAL A 83 1.58 13.82 -25.54
CA VAL A 83 2.80 13.38 -26.23
C VAL A 83 3.00 11.88 -26.00
N SER A 84 2.60 11.05 -26.97
CA SER A 84 2.90 9.62 -26.98
C SER A 84 4.28 9.39 -27.59
N GLY A 85 5.10 8.60 -26.89
CA GLY A 85 6.55 8.43 -27.08
C GLY A 85 7.00 7.68 -28.33
N THR A 86 6.54 8.06 -29.52
CA THR A 86 7.05 7.49 -30.79
C THR A 86 7.51 8.54 -31.82
N GLN A 87 7.48 9.83 -31.49
CA GLN A 87 8.09 10.85 -32.35
C GLN A 87 9.58 11.02 -32.01
N SER A 88 10.44 10.67 -32.97
CA SER A 88 11.89 10.92 -32.90
C SER A 88 12.14 12.43 -32.78
N GLY A 89 12.71 12.88 -31.66
CA GLY A 89 12.96 14.29 -31.33
C GLY A 89 12.49 14.76 -29.94
N ILE A 90 11.76 13.94 -29.16
CA ILE A 90 11.28 14.30 -27.81
C ILE A 90 12.02 13.56 -26.67
N VAL A 91 12.82 12.55 -26.99
CA VAL A 91 13.75 11.95 -26.03
C VAL A 91 15.14 12.51 -26.33
N ASP A 92 15.37 13.74 -25.87
CA ASP A 92 16.71 14.02 -25.40
C ASP A 92 16.97 13.00 -24.29
N ASN A 93 18.04 12.23 -24.42
CA ASN A 93 18.48 11.32 -23.37
C ASN A 93 19.05 12.10 -22.17
N SER A 94 18.83 13.42 -22.12
CA SER A 94 18.93 14.23 -20.92
C SER A 94 17.95 13.73 -19.87
N SER A 95 18.46 13.62 -18.64
CA SER A 95 17.64 13.34 -17.48
C SER A 95 16.44 14.27 -17.47
N LEU A 96 15.24 13.73 -17.21
CA LEU A 96 14.03 14.50 -16.93
C LEU A 96 14.42 15.72 -16.08
N GLN A 97 14.10 16.93 -16.56
CA GLN A 97 14.46 18.16 -15.87
C GLN A 97 13.98 18.06 -14.41
N GLU A 98 14.92 18.14 -13.46
CA GLU A 98 14.55 18.21 -12.04
C GLU A 98 13.78 19.52 -11.85
N LEU A 99 12.44 19.40 -11.83
CA LEU A 99 11.56 20.52 -11.50
C LEU A 99 11.93 20.89 -10.05
N GLY A 100 12.56 22.04 -9.82
CA GLY A 100 13.08 22.42 -8.50
C GLY A 100 12.03 22.43 -7.38
N GLY A 101 12.45 22.31 -6.12
CA GLY A 101 11.58 22.22 -4.94
C GLY A 101 11.41 20.78 -4.44
N THR A 102 11.17 20.63 -3.13
CA THR A 102 11.17 19.33 -2.42
C THR A 102 10.05 18.39 -2.85
N ASP A 103 8.85 18.93 -3.12
CA ASP A 103 7.66 18.16 -3.47
C ASP A 103 7.01 18.66 -4.77
N LYS A 104 6.33 17.74 -5.46
CA LYS A 104 5.44 18.01 -6.60
C LYS A 104 4.00 17.70 -6.23
N LEU A 105 3.08 18.50 -6.78
CA LEU A 105 1.65 18.24 -6.68
C LEU A 105 1.11 17.96 -8.08
N ILE A 106 0.67 16.73 -8.33
CA ILE A 106 0.13 16.29 -9.62
C ILE A 106 -1.33 15.91 -9.39
N ASN A 107 -2.27 16.71 -9.90
CA ASN A 107 -3.71 16.51 -9.70
C ASN A 107 -4.10 16.33 -8.21
N GLY A 108 -3.45 17.07 -7.30
CA GLY A 108 -3.67 16.97 -5.85
C GLY A 108 -2.90 15.85 -5.15
N VAL A 109 -2.19 14.98 -5.88
CA VAL A 109 -1.31 13.94 -5.34
C VAL A 109 0.07 14.53 -5.08
N ARG A 110 0.55 14.45 -3.84
CA ARG A 110 1.92 14.84 -3.47
C ARG A 110 2.89 13.73 -3.89
N VAL A 111 3.98 14.12 -4.53
CA VAL A 111 5.13 13.26 -4.88
C VAL A 111 6.41 13.95 -4.37
N GLY A 112 7.11 13.37 -3.41
CA GLY A 112 8.33 13.97 -2.82
C GLY A 112 8.67 13.48 -1.42
N ALA A 113 9.12 14.37 -0.55
CA ALA A 113 9.53 14.10 0.83
C ALA A 113 8.46 14.46 1.90
N GLY A 114 7.39 15.18 1.56
CA GLY A 114 6.35 15.56 2.53
C GLY A 114 6.68 16.84 3.32
N SER A 115 5.88 17.12 4.34
CA SER A 115 6.10 18.31 5.19
C SER A 115 7.20 18.10 6.24
N GLY A 116 7.65 19.19 6.85
CA GLY A 116 8.58 19.17 7.99
C GLY A 116 10.05 19.23 7.59
N THR A 117 10.93 18.98 8.56
CA THR A 117 12.39 19.03 8.39
C THR A 117 13.03 17.64 8.26
N GLY A 118 12.23 16.58 8.29
CA GLY A 118 12.72 15.21 8.14
C GLY A 118 13.26 14.93 6.75
N THR A 119 14.24 14.03 6.66
CA THR A 119 14.94 13.69 5.42
C THR A 119 14.61 12.28 4.96
N SER A 120 14.88 11.98 3.68
CA SER A 120 14.78 10.62 3.11
C SER A 120 13.38 9.99 3.19
N ASN A 121 12.34 10.81 3.19
CA ASN A 121 10.97 10.33 3.11
C ASN A 121 10.59 10.05 1.64
N THR A 122 9.73 9.05 1.41
CA THR A 122 9.11 8.76 0.11
C THR A 122 7.61 8.98 0.24
N VAL A 123 7.06 9.99 -0.43
CA VAL A 123 5.65 10.35 -0.34
C VAL A 123 4.99 10.28 -1.71
N LEU A 124 3.88 9.55 -1.80
CA LEU A 124 3.03 9.43 -2.99
C LEU A 124 1.55 9.34 -2.57
N GLY A 125 0.84 10.46 -2.48
CA GLY A 125 -0.56 10.45 -2.07
C GLY A 125 -1.18 11.80 -1.77
N VAL A 126 -2.50 11.83 -1.64
CA VAL A 126 -3.25 12.99 -1.16
C VAL A 126 -3.18 13.02 0.36
N ASN A 127 -2.80 14.14 0.96
CA ASN A 127 -2.57 14.29 2.42
C ASN A 127 -1.55 13.31 3.03
N ALA A 128 -0.77 12.63 2.20
CA ALA A 128 0.30 11.75 2.64
C ALA A 128 1.40 12.60 3.31
N LEU A 129 1.71 12.30 4.56
CA LEU A 129 2.76 12.95 5.36
C LEU A 129 2.65 14.50 5.36
N SER A 130 1.43 15.05 5.41
CA SER A 130 1.20 16.49 5.24
C SER A 130 1.38 17.34 6.50
N THR A 131 1.44 16.74 7.70
CA THR A 131 1.68 17.47 8.96
C THR A 131 2.87 16.98 9.78
N SER A 132 3.76 16.17 9.16
CA SER A 132 5.06 15.80 9.74
C SER A 132 5.88 17.02 10.15
N THR A 133 6.45 16.99 11.37
CA THR A 133 7.33 18.06 11.88
C THR A 133 8.81 17.73 11.65
N SER A 134 9.28 16.55 12.07
CA SER A 134 10.71 16.17 11.97
C SER A 134 10.97 14.68 11.68
N GLY A 135 9.95 13.88 11.37
CA GLY A 135 10.09 12.45 11.10
C GLY A 135 10.85 12.15 9.79
N SER A 136 11.87 11.30 9.86
CA SER A 136 12.72 10.93 8.71
C SER A 136 12.57 9.46 8.30
N ASN A 137 12.99 9.11 7.09
CA ASN A 137 12.97 7.74 6.54
C ASN A 137 11.58 7.09 6.48
N ASN A 138 10.52 7.89 6.32
CA ASN A 138 9.16 7.38 6.23
C ASN A 138 8.74 7.14 4.77
N THR A 139 8.08 6.03 4.50
CA THR A 139 7.41 5.77 3.21
C THR A 139 5.90 5.93 3.39
N SER A 140 5.27 6.81 2.64
CA SER A 140 3.85 7.15 2.75
C SER A 140 3.18 7.12 1.39
N VAL A 141 2.41 6.07 1.11
CA VAL A 141 1.77 5.85 -0.19
C VAL A 141 0.27 5.62 -0.04
N GLY A 142 -0.55 6.56 -0.53
CA GLY A 142 -2.01 6.51 -0.46
C GLY A 142 -2.65 7.76 0.15
N PHE A 143 -3.97 7.75 0.30
CA PHE A 143 -4.71 8.87 0.90
C PHE A 143 -4.53 8.91 2.43
N GLY A 144 -4.10 10.04 2.99
CA GLY A 144 -4.06 10.29 4.44
C GLY A 144 -3.08 9.39 5.21
N VAL A 145 -2.08 8.82 4.54
CA VAL A 145 -1.05 7.97 5.17
C VAL A 145 -0.07 8.83 5.94
N LEU A 146 0.18 8.48 7.22
CA LEU A 146 1.06 9.26 8.11
C LEU A 146 0.68 10.75 8.19
N GLU A 147 -0.59 11.10 7.96
CA GLU A 147 -1.05 12.49 7.87
C GLU A 147 -0.73 13.28 9.13
N LEU A 148 -0.93 12.68 10.31
CA LEU A 148 -0.71 13.27 11.63
C LEU A 148 0.55 12.72 12.32
N ASN A 149 1.56 12.30 11.54
CA ASN A 149 2.86 11.97 12.10
C ASN A 149 3.53 13.23 12.65
N SER A 150 4.11 13.24 13.86
CA SER A 150 4.88 14.40 14.34
C SER A 150 6.37 14.16 14.22
N THR A 151 6.93 13.29 15.05
CA THR A 151 8.38 13.00 15.11
C THR A 151 8.73 11.54 14.77
N GLY A 152 7.73 10.69 14.53
CA GLY A 152 7.93 9.28 14.18
C GLY A 152 8.79 9.09 12.93
N SER A 153 9.75 8.17 13.00
CA SER A 153 10.71 7.91 11.92
C SER A 153 10.72 6.44 11.53
N SER A 154 11.21 6.16 10.31
CA SER A 154 11.36 4.80 9.78
C SER A 154 10.03 4.01 9.72
N ASN A 155 8.92 4.68 9.39
CA ASN A 155 7.62 4.03 9.23
C ASN A 155 7.28 3.81 7.75
N THR A 156 6.68 2.67 7.42
CA THR A 156 6.19 2.35 6.07
C THR A 156 4.68 2.26 6.10
N GLY A 157 3.97 3.14 5.39
CA GLY A 157 2.52 3.12 5.23
C GLY A 157 2.11 2.99 3.77
N LEU A 158 1.23 2.03 3.47
CA LEU A 158 0.62 1.82 2.17
C LEU A 158 -0.89 1.55 2.31
N GLY A 159 -1.72 2.40 1.74
CA GLY A 159 -3.19 2.26 1.70
C GLY A 159 -3.94 3.37 2.43
N GLU A 160 -5.25 3.54 2.16
CA GLU A 160 -6.03 4.65 2.75
C GLU A 160 -5.95 4.67 4.28
N SER A 161 -5.47 5.79 4.82
CA SER A 161 -5.34 6.09 6.25
C SER A 161 -4.55 5.05 7.04
N SER A 162 -3.60 4.34 6.42
CA SER A 162 -2.62 3.55 7.17
C SER A 162 -1.71 4.48 7.99
N LEU A 163 -1.44 4.16 9.25
CA LEU A 163 -0.64 5.01 10.17
C LEU A 163 -1.13 6.48 10.28
N HIS A 164 -2.43 6.74 10.10
CA HIS A 164 -2.99 8.09 10.03
C HIS A 164 -2.64 8.98 11.24
N GLU A 165 -2.84 8.47 12.47
CA GLU A 165 -2.58 9.17 13.75
C GLU A 165 -1.30 8.66 14.45
N ASN A 166 -0.18 8.59 13.72
CA ASN A 166 1.09 8.12 14.29
C ASN A 166 1.94 9.22 14.94
N THR A 167 1.66 9.66 16.17
CA THR A 167 2.33 10.88 16.70
C THR A 167 3.86 10.73 16.83
N THR A 168 4.37 9.79 17.64
CA THR A 168 5.82 9.60 17.88
C THR A 168 6.30 8.17 17.59
N GLY A 169 5.40 7.26 17.25
CA GLY A 169 5.72 5.87 16.91
C GLY A 169 6.73 5.75 15.76
N SER A 170 7.69 4.85 15.89
CA SER A 170 8.76 4.61 14.90
C SER A 170 8.90 3.12 14.58
N PHE A 171 9.47 2.81 13.42
CA PHE A 171 9.68 1.43 12.95
C PHE A 171 8.40 0.64 12.72
N ASN A 172 7.29 1.28 12.32
CA ASN A 172 6.04 0.60 12.07
C ASN A 172 5.82 0.36 10.56
N ASP A 173 5.40 -0.85 10.22
CA ASP A 173 5.05 -1.25 8.86
C ASP A 173 3.54 -1.49 8.76
N ALA A 174 2.83 -0.73 7.93
CA ALA A 174 1.38 -0.78 7.79
C ALA A 174 0.97 -0.87 6.32
N PHE A 175 0.40 -2.01 5.95
CA PHE A 175 -0.06 -2.32 4.59
C PHE A 175 -1.54 -2.64 4.60
N GLY A 176 -2.37 -1.72 4.11
CA GLY A 176 -3.80 -1.90 3.99
C GLY A 176 -4.60 -0.74 4.56
N ARG A 177 -5.88 -0.72 4.19
CA ARG A 177 -6.81 0.34 4.59
C ARG A 177 -6.96 0.39 6.11
N ARG A 178 -6.58 1.53 6.71
CA ARG A 178 -6.60 1.79 8.16
C ARG A 178 -5.77 0.80 9.00
N ALA A 179 -4.74 0.20 8.41
CA ALA A 179 -3.75 -0.55 9.18
C ALA A 179 -2.98 0.41 10.12
N LEU A 180 -2.88 0.09 11.41
CA LEU A 180 -2.24 0.95 12.43
C LEU A 180 -2.77 2.40 12.48
N SER A 181 -4.05 2.64 12.14
CA SER A 181 -4.57 4.01 11.97
C SER A 181 -4.47 4.90 13.22
N LYS A 182 -4.53 4.33 14.43
CA LYS A 182 -4.46 5.07 15.72
C LYS A 182 -3.24 4.68 16.55
N ASN A 183 -2.05 4.76 15.96
CA ASN A 183 -0.79 4.36 16.60
C ASN A 183 -0.04 5.52 17.25
N THR A 184 -0.43 6.03 18.42
CA THR A 184 0.18 7.25 18.96
C THR A 184 1.67 7.10 19.25
N THR A 185 2.07 6.17 20.11
CA THR A 185 3.47 6.04 20.55
C THR A 185 4.08 4.65 20.35
N ALA A 186 3.33 3.67 19.83
CA ALA A 186 3.84 2.31 19.73
C ALA A 186 4.89 2.17 18.62
N ILE A 187 5.85 1.29 18.86
CA ILE A 187 7.02 1.08 18.00
C ILE A 187 7.10 -0.35 17.49
N ALA A 188 7.76 -0.53 16.35
CA ALA A 188 8.14 -1.85 15.83
C ALA A 188 6.95 -2.81 15.63
N ASN A 189 5.82 -2.31 15.11
CA ASN A 189 4.66 -3.14 14.77
C ASN A 189 4.58 -3.40 13.26
N THR A 190 4.14 -4.59 12.87
CA THR A 190 3.84 -4.95 11.48
C THR A 190 2.35 -5.25 11.36
N ALA A 191 1.64 -4.50 10.51
CA ALA A 191 0.21 -4.66 10.24
C ALA A 191 -0.03 -4.83 8.73
N VAL A 192 -0.58 -5.97 8.33
CA VAL A 192 -0.89 -6.27 6.93
C VAL A 192 -2.34 -6.73 6.82
N GLY A 193 -3.20 -5.93 6.20
CA GLY A 193 -4.63 -6.17 6.05
C GLY A 193 -5.48 -4.97 6.43
N SER A 194 -6.73 -4.93 5.96
CA SER A 194 -7.65 -3.85 6.36
C SER A 194 -7.93 -3.93 7.86
N TYR A 195 -7.79 -2.80 8.57
CA TYR A 195 -7.94 -2.69 10.02
C TYR A 195 -7.03 -3.60 10.88
N ALA A 196 -5.92 -4.11 10.33
CA ALA A 196 -4.93 -4.79 11.16
C ALA A 196 -4.33 -3.78 12.17
N LEU A 197 -4.33 -4.09 13.47
CA LEU A 197 -3.85 -3.20 14.54
C LEU A 197 -4.45 -1.77 14.52
N SER A 198 -5.68 -1.58 14.02
CA SER A 198 -6.25 -0.24 13.78
C SER A 198 -6.34 0.66 15.02
N GLU A 199 -6.47 0.06 16.20
CA GLU A 199 -6.59 0.78 17.48
C GLU A 199 -5.47 0.36 18.45
N ASN A 200 -4.21 0.47 18.04
CA ASN A 200 -3.05 0.18 18.91
C ASN A 200 -2.42 1.45 19.48
N ILE A 201 -2.77 1.86 20.70
CA ILE A 201 -2.31 3.14 21.25
C ILE A 201 -0.82 3.09 21.65
N THR A 202 -0.41 2.08 22.45
CA THR A 202 0.92 2.03 23.07
C THR A 202 1.66 0.70 22.94
N SER A 203 1.05 -0.35 22.39
CA SER A 203 1.57 -1.72 22.46
C SER A 203 2.65 -1.99 21.39
N PRO A 204 3.92 -2.25 21.74
CA PRO A 204 4.99 -2.43 20.77
C PRO A 204 5.16 -3.89 20.31
N HIS A 205 5.93 -4.08 19.23
CA HIS A 205 6.42 -5.41 18.80
C HIS A 205 5.32 -6.43 18.43
N ASN A 206 4.19 -5.98 17.88
CA ASN A 206 3.13 -6.86 17.42
C ASN A 206 3.20 -7.13 15.92
N VAL A 207 2.83 -8.34 15.51
CA VAL A 207 2.66 -8.74 14.10
C VAL A 207 1.20 -9.09 13.90
N ALA A 208 0.50 -8.36 13.03
CA ALA A 208 -0.90 -8.59 12.67
C ALA A 208 -1.04 -8.74 11.16
N ILE A 209 -1.37 -9.94 10.69
CA ILE A 209 -1.52 -10.24 9.27
C ILE A 209 -2.92 -10.82 9.03
N GLY A 210 -3.81 -10.05 8.42
CA GLY A 210 -5.20 -10.43 8.16
C GLY A 210 -6.15 -9.27 8.40
N CYS A 211 -7.34 -9.34 7.79
CA CYS A 211 -8.39 -8.36 8.03
C CYS A 211 -8.79 -8.36 9.52
N SER A 212 -8.74 -7.19 10.17
CA SER A 212 -9.06 -6.99 11.59
C SER A 212 -8.28 -7.89 12.55
N ALA A 213 -7.09 -8.36 12.18
CA ALA A 213 -6.18 -9.02 13.12
C ALA A 213 -5.71 -8.00 14.17
N LEU A 214 -5.82 -8.34 15.47
CA LEU A 214 -5.47 -7.45 16.58
C LEU A 214 -6.14 -6.05 16.50
N SER A 215 -7.36 -5.95 15.97
CA SER A 215 -7.98 -4.66 15.64
C SER A 215 -8.22 -3.72 16.82
N LYS A 216 -8.40 -4.27 18.03
CA LYS A 216 -8.66 -3.52 19.27
C LYS A 216 -7.47 -3.72 20.20
N MET A 217 -6.71 -2.67 20.53
CA MET A 217 -5.51 -2.79 21.38
C MET A 217 -5.34 -1.55 22.28
N GLY A 218 -6.03 -1.55 23.43
CA GLY A 218 -6.07 -0.39 24.33
C GLY A 218 -4.77 -0.10 25.11
N SER A 219 -4.17 -1.12 25.74
CA SER A 219 -3.03 -0.90 26.67
C SER A 219 -2.17 -2.15 26.94
N GLY A 220 -1.93 -3.00 25.93
CA GLY A 220 -1.16 -4.24 26.09
C GLY A 220 0.36 -4.04 26.12
N LEU A 221 1.10 -4.95 26.77
CA LEU A 221 2.58 -4.95 26.79
C LEU A 221 3.21 -5.30 25.43
N GLY A 222 2.44 -5.93 24.53
CA GLY A 222 2.82 -6.19 23.15
C GLY A 222 3.35 -7.60 22.89
N GLN A 223 4.32 -7.69 21.96
CA GLN A 223 5.05 -8.92 21.64
C GLN A 223 4.17 -10.08 21.17
N SER A 224 3.04 -9.81 20.52
CA SER A 224 2.12 -10.85 20.06
C SER A 224 2.07 -10.97 18.55
N THR A 225 1.90 -12.19 18.06
CA THR A 225 1.74 -12.50 16.63
C THR A 225 0.33 -13.00 16.37
N ALA A 226 -0.41 -12.35 15.48
CA ALA A 226 -1.75 -12.72 15.04
C ALA A 226 -1.80 -12.80 13.51
N ILE A 227 -1.98 -14.01 12.98
CA ILE A 227 -2.06 -14.26 11.54
C ILE A 227 -3.41 -14.92 11.24
N GLY A 228 -4.20 -14.34 10.34
CA GLY A 228 -5.55 -14.77 9.99
C GLY A 228 -6.59 -13.66 10.19
N ALA A 229 -7.70 -13.75 9.45
CA ALA A 229 -8.79 -12.77 9.59
C ALA A 229 -9.42 -12.88 11.00
N PHE A 230 -9.64 -11.73 11.64
CA PHE A 230 -10.19 -11.61 12.99
C PHE A 230 -9.43 -12.41 14.07
N CYS A 231 -8.17 -12.74 13.82
CA CYS A 231 -7.29 -13.35 14.80
C CYS A 231 -7.03 -12.34 15.93
N MET A 232 -7.33 -12.69 17.18
CA MET A 232 -7.21 -11.80 18.35
C MET A 232 -7.96 -10.45 18.20
N SER A 233 -9.07 -10.39 17.45
CA SER A 233 -9.73 -9.11 17.11
C SER A 233 -10.35 -8.35 18.29
N ASP A 234 -10.71 -9.07 19.36
CA ASP A 234 -11.34 -8.53 20.56
C ASP A 234 -10.41 -8.66 21.80
N ALA A 235 -9.10 -8.86 21.57
CA ALA A 235 -8.14 -8.97 22.66
C ALA A 235 -7.84 -7.60 23.29
N SER A 236 -8.10 -7.40 24.58
CA SER A 236 -7.86 -6.10 25.24
C SER A 236 -6.44 -5.93 25.79
N SER A 237 -5.71 -7.01 25.97
CA SER A 237 -4.29 -7.03 26.34
C SER A 237 -3.61 -8.16 25.60
N THR A 238 -2.43 -7.87 25.07
CA THR A 238 -1.60 -8.86 24.41
C THR A 238 -0.24 -8.84 25.06
N ASP A 239 0.17 -9.99 25.58
CA ASP A 239 1.53 -10.23 26.06
C ASP A 239 1.92 -11.63 25.60
N LYS A 240 2.87 -11.68 24.64
CA LYS A 240 3.52 -12.92 24.17
C LYS A 240 2.57 -14.00 23.65
N ASN A 241 1.44 -13.64 23.05
CA ASN A 241 0.55 -14.60 22.42
C ASN A 241 0.96 -14.87 20.97
N ALA A 242 0.92 -16.14 20.55
CA ALA A 242 1.17 -16.57 19.18
C ALA A 242 -0.09 -17.24 18.60
N ALA A 243 -0.82 -16.52 17.75
CA ALA A 243 -2.10 -16.93 17.20
C ALA A 243 -2.04 -17.00 15.66
N ILE A 244 -2.39 -18.15 15.09
CA ILE A 244 -2.40 -18.37 13.64
C ILE A 244 -3.69 -19.11 13.27
N GLY A 245 -4.59 -18.45 12.57
CA GLY A 245 -5.87 -18.98 12.12
C GLY A 245 -6.99 -17.96 12.26
N THR A 246 -8.01 -18.09 11.43
CA THR A 246 -9.21 -17.26 11.55
C THR A 246 -9.86 -17.47 12.92
N TYR A 247 -10.16 -16.38 13.63
CA TYR A 247 -10.73 -16.37 14.99
C TYR A 247 -9.91 -17.09 16.08
N ALA A 248 -8.63 -17.40 15.85
CA ALA A 248 -7.77 -17.87 16.94
C ALA A 248 -7.63 -16.79 18.02
N LEU A 249 -7.75 -17.17 19.30
CA LEU A 249 -7.67 -16.27 20.46
C LEU A 249 -8.57 -15.01 20.37
N ARG A 250 -9.70 -15.08 19.67
CA ARG A 250 -10.55 -13.91 19.35
C ARG A 250 -10.90 -13.07 20.57
N TYR A 251 -11.34 -13.69 21.66
CA TYR A 251 -11.88 -13.02 22.84
C TYR A 251 -10.88 -12.86 24.01
N ASN A 252 -9.58 -12.94 23.73
CA ASN A 252 -8.54 -12.92 24.76
C ASN A 252 -8.36 -11.56 25.46
N THR A 253 -9.12 -11.31 26.52
CA THR A 253 -9.10 -10.02 27.24
C THR A 253 -7.79 -9.74 28.01
N SER A 254 -7.23 -10.72 28.72
CA SER A 254 -6.05 -10.54 29.57
C SER A 254 -5.10 -11.74 29.61
N GLY A 255 -5.40 -12.80 28.86
CA GLY A 255 -4.54 -13.97 28.77
C GLY A 255 -3.22 -13.66 28.05
N PHE A 256 -2.14 -14.29 28.51
CA PHE A 256 -0.79 -14.08 28.01
C PHE A 256 -0.06 -15.40 27.77
N SER A 257 1.00 -15.34 26.97
CA SER A 257 1.85 -16.50 26.67
C SER A 257 1.08 -17.72 26.11
N ASN A 258 -0.02 -17.51 25.39
CA ASN A 258 -0.77 -18.58 24.75
C ASN A 258 -0.27 -18.83 23.31
N THR A 259 -0.24 -20.09 22.89
CA THR A 259 -0.07 -20.49 21.49
C THR A 259 -1.40 -21.04 20.97
N ALA A 260 -1.92 -20.50 19.88
CA ALA A 260 -3.20 -20.87 19.27
C ALA A 260 -3.06 -20.99 17.75
N ILE A 261 -2.86 -22.21 17.24
CA ILE A 261 -2.66 -22.48 15.83
C ILE A 261 -3.83 -23.33 15.32
N GLY A 262 -4.69 -22.74 14.48
CA GLY A 262 -5.87 -23.37 13.91
C GLY A 262 -7.09 -22.45 13.95
N HIS A 263 -8.08 -22.73 13.10
CA HIS A 263 -9.33 -21.97 13.12
C HIS A 263 -10.03 -22.13 14.48
N THR A 264 -10.30 -21.00 15.14
CA THR A 264 -10.95 -20.89 16.46
C THR A 264 -10.22 -21.66 17.58
N ALA A 265 -8.90 -21.89 17.47
CA ALA A 265 -8.09 -22.40 18.58
C ALA A 265 -8.08 -21.38 19.73
N LEU A 266 -8.35 -21.82 20.98
CA LEU A 266 -8.53 -20.95 22.15
C LEU A 266 -9.51 -19.78 21.93
N GLY A 267 -10.53 -19.95 21.06
CA GLY A 267 -11.38 -18.86 20.60
C GLY A 267 -12.15 -18.14 21.70
N LEU A 268 -12.47 -18.82 22.81
CA LEU A 268 -13.20 -18.27 23.96
C LEU A 268 -12.31 -17.89 25.16
N ASN A 269 -10.99 -17.99 25.03
CA ASN A 269 -10.06 -17.65 26.11
C ASN A 269 -10.25 -16.18 26.49
N THR A 270 -10.49 -15.89 27.76
CA THR A 270 -10.64 -14.51 28.27
C THR A 270 -9.41 -14.10 29.07
N SER A 271 -9.00 -14.91 30.05
CA SER A 271 -7.84 -14.62 30.92
C SER A 271 -6.88 -15.79 31.10
N GLY A 272 -7.18 -16.96 30.50
CA GLY A 272 -6.29 -18.11 30.56
C GLY A 272 -4.92 -17.81 29.94
N HIS A 273 -3.86 -18.37 30.51
CA HIS A 273 -2.49 -18.10 30.09
C HIS A 273 -1.70 -19.40 29.92
N SER A 274 -0.57 -19.32 29.22
CA SER A 274 0.34 -20.46 29.04
C SER A 274 -0.33 -21.70 28.43
N ASN A 275 -1.41 -21.54 27.67
CA ASN A 275 -2.07 -22.64 26.96
C ASN A 275 -1.45 -22.83 25.58
N ASN A 276 -1.32 -24.07 25.12
CA ASN A 276 -0.84 -24.43 23.80
C ASN A 276 -1.90 -25.22 23.05
N ALA A 277 -2.60 -24.58 22.12
CA ALA A 277 -3.65 -25.16 21.29
C ALA A 277 -3.19 -25.23 19.83
N VAL A 278 -3.03 -26.44 19.30
CA VAL A 278 -2.66 -26.68 17.90
C VAL A 278 -3.70 -27.58 17.26
N GLY A 279 -4.61 -27.00 16.50
CA GLY A 279 -5.69 -27.70 15.80
C GLY A 279 -6.96 -26.86 15.72
N ASN A 280 -7.81 -27.19 14.77
CA ASN A 280 -9.11 -26.55 14.63
C ASN A 280 -9.97 -26.79 15.88
N TYR A 281 -10.45 -25.72 16.52
CA TYR A 281 -11.18 -25.73 17.80
C TYR A 281 -10.44 -26.40 18.97
N SER A 282 -9.11 -26.55 18.90
CA SER A 282 -8.33 -27.05 20.03
C SER A 282 -8.42 -26.10 21.22
N LEU A 283 -8.68 -26.64 22.42
CA LEU A 283 -8.95 -25.89 23.66
C LEU A 283 -10.01 -24.78 23.48
N GLY A 284 -10.98 -24.99 22.58
CA GLY A 284 -11.88 -23.93 22.10
C GLY A 284 -12.79 -23.30 23.17
N ALA A 285 -13.07 -24.01 24.28
CA ALA A 285 -13.92 -23.50 25.36
C ALA A 285 -13.16 -22.97 26.58
N VAL A 286 -11.82 -22.96 26.56
CA VAL A 286 -11.03 -22.43 27.68
C VAL A 286 -11.40 -20.97 27.86
N THR A 287 -11.72 -20.56 29.09
CA THR A 287 -11.99 -19.16 29.46
C THR A 287 -10.88 -18.63 30.35
N THR A 288 -10.66 -19.28 31.51
CA THR A 288 -9.66 -18.88 32.51
C THR A 288 -8.63 -19.95 32.82
N GLY A 289 -8.80 -21.17 32.29
CA GLY A 289 -7.86 -22.27 32.51
C GLY A 289 -6.46 -21.96 31.97
N TYR A 290 -5.42 -22.49 32.61
CA TYR A 290 -4.03 -22.20 32.26
C TYR A 290 -3.14 -23.45 32.20
N GLY A 291 -2.06 -23.34 31.44
CA GLY A 291 -1.08 -24.42 31.31
C GLY A 291 -1.59 -25.66 30.58
N ASN A 292 -2.67 -25.55 29.79
CA ASN A 292 -3.24 -26.68 29.07
C ASN A 292 -2.56 -26.86 27.70
N VAL A 293 -2.39 -28.10 27.28
CA VAL A 293 -1.89 -28.49 25.95
C VAL A 293 -3.00 -29.22 25.22
N GLY A 294 -3.45 -28.69 24.09
CA GLY A 294 -4.38 -29.34 23.17
C GLY A 294 -3.72 -29.47 21.80
N ILE A 295 -3.59 -30.69 21.28
CA ILE A 295 -3.02 -30.94 19.95
C ILE A 295 -3.96 -31.85 19.17
N GLY A 296 -4.50 -31.36 18.06
CA GLY A 296 -5.46 -32.03 17.20
C GLY A 296 -6.78 -31.27 17.08
N LYS A 297 -7.61 -31.67 16.11
CA LYS A 297 -8.95 -31.12 15.95
C LYS A 297 -9.78 -31.41 17.21
N PHE A 298 -10.40 -30.39 17.77
CA PHE A 298 -11.19 -30.44 19.00
C PHE A 298 -10.43 -30.87 20.27
N ALA A 299 -9.10 -30.96 20.26
CA ALA A 299 -8.37 -31.47 21.41
C ALA A 299 -8.64 -30.66 22.69
N GLY A 300 -9.14 -31.31 23.74
CA GLY A 300 -9.52 -30.67 25.01
C GLY A 300 -10.56 -29.56 24.88
N LYS A 301 -11.45 -29.63 23.88
CA LYS A 301 -12.44 -28.58 23.57
C LYS A 301 -13.38 -28.29 24.73
N HIS A 302 -13.63 -29.25 25.62
CA HIS A 302 -14.54 -29.08 26.75
C HIS A 302 -13.91 -28.40 27.97
N ILE A 303 -12.58 -28.25 28.01
CA ILE A 303 -11.90 -27.57 29.12
C ILE A 303 -12.32 -26.10 29.14
N THR A 304 -12.85 -25.63 30.27
CA THR A 304 -13.23 -24.23 30.49
C THR A 304 -12.29 -23.55 31.48
N THR A 305 -12.21 -24.08 32.71
CA THR A 305 -11.42 -23.52 33.81
C THR A 305 -10.35 -24.47 34.34
N GLY A 306 -10.31 -25.70 33.84
CA GLY A 306 -9.31 -26.71 34.19
C GLY A 306 -7.88 -26.28 33.83
N ASN A 307 -6.90 -26.77 34.61
CA ASN A 307 -5.50 -26.37 34.50
C ASN A 307 -4.57 -27.55 34.26
N PHE A 308 -3.43 -27.29 33.63
CA PHE A 308 -2.35 -28.27 33.45
C PHE A 308 -2.77 -29.58 32.78
N ASN A 309 -3.78 -29.53 31.91
CA ASN A 309 -4.24 -30.72 31.18
C ASN A 309 -3.49 -30.90 29.87
N ILE A 310 -3.30 -32.14 29.44
CA ILE A 310 -2.74 -32.52 28.14
C ILE A 310 -3.77 -33.36 27.39
N TYR A 311 -4.26 -32.82 26.28
CA TYR A 311 -5.15 -33.47 25.33
C TYR A 311 -4.47 -33.57 23.97
N ILE A 312 -4.24 -34.78 23.48
CA ILE A 312 -3.64 -35.01 22.17
C ILE A 312 -4.55 -35.95 21.38
N GLY A 313 -5.17 -35.45 20.31
CA GLY A 313 -6.07 -36.20 19.45
C GLY A 313 -7.36 -36.66 20.15
N SER A 314 -7.71 -36.07 21.30
CA SER A 314 -8.91 -36.39 22.06
C SER A 314 -9.69 -35.12 22.43
N GLU A 315 -11.00 -35.13 22.16
CA GLU A 315 -11.90 -34.02 22.50
C GLU A 315 -12.08 -33.83 24.01
N GLY A 316 -11.85 -34.88 24.81
CA GLY A 316 -12.31 -34.97 26.19
C GLY A 316 -13.83 -35.14 26.26
N THR A 317 -14.37 -34.89 27.44
CA THR A 317 -15.80 -34.99 27.77
C THR A 317 -16.26 -33.74 28.50
N ALA A 318 -17.57 -33.56 28.65
CA ALA A 318 -18.13 -32.43 29.41
C ALA A 318 -17.72 -32.44 30.90
N GLU A 319 -17.39 -33.61 31.45
CA GLU A 319 -16.92 -33.77 32.83
C GLU A 319 -15.51 -33.18 33.04
N ASP A 320 -14.74 -33.01 31.96
CA ASP A 320 -13.39 -32.49 32.02
C ASP A 320 -13.34 -30.96 32.20
N ALA A 321 -14.47 -30.25 32.12
CA ALA A 321 -14.54 -28.80 32.02
C ALA A 321 -13.70 -28.04 33.07
N ALA A 322 -13.79 -28.46 34.34
CA ALA A 322 -13.04 -27.88 35.45
C ALA A 322 -11.89 -28.78 35.94
N SER A 323 -11.74 -29.97 35.36
CA SER A 323 -10.75 -30.95 35.80
C SER A 323 -9.34 -30.49 35.45
N SER A 324 -8.38 -30.82 36.31
CA SER A 324 -6.99 -30.40 36.18
C SER A 324 -6.05 -31.59 36.21
N SER A 325 -4.84 -31.42 35.65
CA SER A 325 -3.78 -32.44 35.62
C SER A 325 -4.17 -33.73 34.88
N ILE A 326 -5.10 -33.65 33.93
CA ILE A 326 -5.47 -34.78 33.07
C ILE A 326 -4.42 -34.96 31.97
N ILE A 327 -4.06 -36.21 31.67
CA ILE A 327 -3.35 -36.57 30.43
C ILE A 327 -4.25 -37.52 29.63
N ASN A 328 -4.83 -37.02 28.54
CA ASN A 328 -5.67 -37.77 27.62
C ASN A 328 -5.07 -37.76 26.21
N ILE A 329 -4.59 -38.91 25.76
CA ILE A 329 -3.96 -39.08 24.45
C ILE A 329 -4.77 -40.11 23.65
N GLY A 330 -5.50 -39.63 22.64
CA GLY A 330 -6.26 -40.43 21.67
C GLY A 330 -7.39 -41.28 22.25
N ASN A 331 -7.84 -41.03 23.49
CA ASN A 331 -8.81 -41.84 24.25
C ASN A 331 -8.41 -43.33 24.44
N ARG A 332 -7.27 -43.77 23.90
CA ARG A 332 -6.76 -45.14 23.93
C ARG A 332 -5.27 -45.16 23.61
N PHE A 333 -4.44 -45.58 24.56
CA PHE A 333 -3.00 -45.77 24.37
C PHE A 333 -2.73 -47.21 23.88
N ILE A 334 -2.27 -47.39 22.62
CA ILE A 334 -2.00 -48.71 22.02
C ILE A 334 -0.52 -48.83 21.67
N ALA A 335 0.23 -49.71 22.34
CA ALA A 335 1.57 -50.11 21.90
C ALA A 335 1.45 -51.33 20.98
N LYS A 336 1.51 -51.12 19.65
CA LYS A 336 1.45 -52.21 18.68
C LYS A 336 2.86 -52.78 18.45
N GLY A 337 3.13 -53.98 18.95
CA GLY A 337 4.36 -54.75 18.66
C GLY A 337 5.50 -54.61 19.68
N SER A 338 5.37 -53.74 20.69
CA SER A 338 6.32 -53.62 21.81
C SER A 338 5.57 -53.47 23.13
N LYS A 339 6.11 -54.02 24.22
CA LYS A 339 5.62 -53.73 25.58
C LYS A 339 5.87 -52.25 25.88
N ILE A 340 4.97 -51.61 26.63
CA ILE A 340 5.28 -50.33 27.28
C ILE A 340 6.29 -50.66 28.38
N SER A 341 7.57 -50.43 28.11
CA SER A 341 8.65 -50.67 29.08
C SER A 341 8.90 -49.38 29.84
N LEU A 342 8.43 -49.32 31.08
CA LEU A 342 8.72 -48.23 32.01
C LEU A 342 9.89 -48.67 32.88
N THR A 343 11.01 -47.95 32.83
CA THR A 343 12.17 -48.15 33.73
C THR A 343 12.03 -47.36 35.05
N GLY A 344 10.85 -46.80 35.31
CA GLY A 344 10.52 -46.00 36.50
C GLY A 344 9.09 -46.26 37.00
N ILE A 345 8.63 -45.45 37.95
CA ILE A 345 7.30 -45.58 38.58
C ILE A 345 6.25 -44.97 37.64
N LEU A 346 5.20 -45.73 37.32
CA LEU A 346 3.99 -45.21 36.69
C LEU A 346 2.96 -44.92 37.79
N ASN A 347 2.82 -43.67 38.21
CA ASN A 347 1.78 -43.29 39.16
C ASN A 347 0.44 -43.17 38.43
N ILE A 348 -0.51 -44.06 38.73
CA ILE A 348 -1.90 -43.96 38.26
C ILE A 348 -2.75 -43.52 39.46
N GLY A 349 -2.96 -42.20 39.59
CA GLY A 349 -3.67 -41.62 40.73
C GLY A 349 -2.85 -41.62 42.02
N THR A 350 -3.52 -41.55 43.17
CA THR A 350 -2.90 -41.63 44.51
C THR A 350 -2.73 -43.08 45.00
N ALA A 351 -3.14 -44.06 44.19
CA ALA A 351 -3.05 -45.46 44.55
C ALA A 351 -1.57 -45.89 44.58
N PRO A 352 -1.11 -46.50 45.68
CA PRO A 352 0.24 -47.03 45.74
C PRO A 352 0.42 -48.13 44.67
N VAL A 353 1.53 -48.06 43.93
CA VAL A 353 1.90 -49.05 42.92
C VAL A 353 2.94 -50.00 43.50
N TYR A 354 2.56 -51.25 43.70
CA TYR A 354 3.40 -52.24 44.36
C TYR A 354 4.20 -53.06 43.33
N PRO A 355 5.54 -53.17 43.48
CA PRO A 355 6.35 -54.02 42.63
C PRO A 355 6.08 -55.50 42.90
N ASP A 356 6.48 -56.33 41.92
CA ASP A 356 6.37 -57.79 41.96
C ASP A 356 6.95 -58.35 43.27
N ASN A 357 6.20 -59.24 43.94
CA ASN A 357 6.60 -59.87 45.20
C ASN A 357 7.02 -58.91 46.34
N SER A 358 6.55 -57.67 46.34
CA SER A 358 6.79 -56.76 47.47
C SER A 358 6.11 -57.27 48.75
N THR A 359 6.70 -56.96 49.90
CA THR A 359 6.14 -57.27 51.23
C THR A 359 4.73 -56.69 51.45
N ALA A 360 4.30 -55.74 50.61
CA ALA A 360 2.96 -55.19 50.60
C ALA A 360 1.88 -56.17 50.10
N LEU A 361 2.19 -57.10 49.18
CA LEU A 361 1.24 -58.15 48.77
C LEU A 361 0.89 -59.10 49.92
N THR A 362 1.81 -59.27 50.87
CA THR A 362 1.64 -60.10 52.07
C THR A 362 0.86 -59.40 53.19
N ALA A 363 0.77 -58.07 53.15
CA ALA A 363 0.07 -57.26 54.17
C ALA A 363 -1.42 -57.03 53.87
N GLY A 364 -1.90 -57.45 52.69
CA GLY A 364 -3.27 -57.25 52.21
C GLY A 364 -3.39 -56.00 51.34
N LEU A 365 -4.03 -56.14 50.18
CA LEU A 365 -4.34 -55.04 49.27
C LEU A 365 -5.70 -54.44 49.62
N THR A 366 -5.84 -53.13 49.47
CA THR A 366 -7.11 -52.41 49.55
C THR A 366 -7.70 -52.19 48.16
N ALA A 367 -9.03 -52.04 48.08
CA ALA A 367 -9.71 -51.80 46.81
C ALA A 367 -9.17 -50.52 46.15
N GLY A 368 -8.70 -50.64 44.90
CA GLY A 368 -8.04 -49.58 44.15
C GLY A 368 -6.51 -49.65 44.12
N ASP A 369 -5.88 -50.51 44.93
CA ASP A 369 -4.43 -50.72 44.86
C ASP A 369 -4.03 -51.37 43.54
N ILE A 370 -2.92 -50.90 42.97
CA ILE A 370 -2.40 -51.40 41.69
C ILE A 370 -1.16 -52.24 41.98
N TYR A 371 -1.17 -53.49 41.54
CA TYR A 371 -0.08 -54.43 41.79
C TYR A 371 0.32 -55.17 40.52
N ARG A 372 1.58 -55.62 40.48
CA ARG A 372 2.05 -56.53 39.43
C ARG A 372 1.99 -57.97 39.92
N THR A 373 1.38 -58.84 39.11
CA THR A 373 1.43 -60.30 39.31
C THR A 373 2.82 -60.83 38.96
N SER A 374 3.19 -62.00 39.48
CA SER A 374 4.45 -62.70 39.16
C SER A 374 4.67 -63.00 37.67
N THR A 375 3.62 -62.96 36.86
CA THR A 375 3.68 -63.06 35.38
C THR A 375 3.88 -61.70 34.69
N GLY A 376 4.09 -60.63 35.46
CA GLY A 376 4.30 -59.27 35.00
C GLY A 376 3.05 -58.50 34.56
N ILE A 377 1.84 -59.04 34.77
CA ILE A 377 0.55 -58.41 34.47
C ILE A 377 0.21 -57.38 35.55
N LEU A 378 -0.28 -56.20 35.15
CA LEU A 378 -0.77 -55.16 36.05
C LEU A 378 -2.25 -55.42 36.40
N MET A 379 -2.59 -55.45 37.68
CA MET A 379 -3.92 -55.75 38.20
C MET A 379 -4.38 -54.64 39.15
N ILE A 380 -5.70 -54.48 39.30
CA ILE A 380 -6.32 -53.60 40.29
C ILE A 380 -7.01 -54.50 41.32
N ALA A 381 -6.72 -54.29 42.60
CA ALA A 381 -7.42 -54.96 43.69
C ALA A 381 -8.87 -54.44 43.76
N TYR A 382 -9.83 -55.36 43.80
CA TYR A 382 -11.26 -55.07 43.88
C TYR A 382 -11.79 -55.28 45.29
#